data_AF-A0A368Z2D9-F1
#
_entry.id   AF-A0A368Z2D9-F1
#
_cell.length_a   1.000
_cell.length_b   1.000
_cell.length_c   1.000
_cell.angle_alpha   90.00
_cell.angle_beta   90.00
_cell.angle_gamma   90.00
#
_symmetry.space_group_name_H-M   'P 1'
#
loop_
_entity.id
_entity.type
_entity.pdbx_description
1 polymer ?
#
loop_
_entity_poly.entity_id
_entity_poly.type
_entity_poly.pdbx_seq_one_letter_code
_entity_poly.pdbx_strand_id
1 'polypeptide(L)' 'MQLSARQIKALKNIIFESDFLQGDFQVPGKLGSGIGAVTFDSLINLGLIERGESRRHHGATGFRPTDLGRAAARQL' A
#
# COMPACT_ATOMS: atom_id res chain seq x y z
N MET A 1 -16.28 4.50 -6.25
CA MET A 1 -15.79 3.38 -5.40
C MET A 1 -15.69 3.89 -3.98
N GLN A 2 -16.26 3.20 -3.00
CA GLN A 2 -16.21 3.62 -1.59
C GLN A 2 -15.25 2.71 -0.82
N LEU A 3 -14.17 3.28 -0.29
CA LEU A 3 -13.21 2.56 0.55
C LEU A 3 -13.65 2.59 2.01
N SER A 4 -13.45 1.49 2.73
CA SER A 4 -13.60 1.45 4.18
C SER A 4 -12.52 2.28 4.88
N ALA A 5 -12.78 2.73 6.11
CA ALA A 5 -11.79 3.46 6.91
C ALA A 5 -10.45 2.72 7.04
N ARG A 6 -10.49 1.38 7.13
CA ARG A 6 -9.28 0.54 7.19
C ARG A 6 -8.50 0.55 5.87
N GLN A 7 -9.17 0.45 4.72
CA GLN A 7 -8.54 0.55 3.41
C GLN A 7 -7.98 1.95 3.15
N ILE A 8 -8.70 3.00 3.54
CA ILE A 8 -8.23 4.39 3.43
C ILE A 8 -6.94 4.57 4.22
N LYS A 9 -6.93 4.13 5.49
CA LYS A 9 -5.73 4.19 6.34
C LYS A 9 -4.57 3.41 5.73
N ALA A 10 -4.82 2.19 5.27
CA ALA A 10 -3.79 1.35 4.66
C ALA A 10 -3.21 1.98 3.39
N LEU A 11 -4.06 2.51 2.50
CA LEU A 11 -3.63 3.17 1.27
C LEU A 11 -2.78 4.41 1.55
N LYS A 12 -3.20 5.27 2.50
CA LYS A 12 -2.43 6.45 2.91
C LYS A 12 -1.06 6.07 3.48
N ASN A 13 -0.99 5.04 4.33
CA ASN A 13 0.27 4.55 4.88
C ASN A 13 1.19 3.98 3.80
N ILE A 14 0.66 3.18 2.87
CA ILE A 14 1.44 2.62 1.75
C ILE A 14 2.03 3.72 0.87
N ILE A 15 1.25 4.78 0.59
CA ILE A 15 1.74 5.92 -0.19
C ILE A 15 2.89 6.62 0.54
N PHE A 16 2.67 6.98 1.80
CA PHE A 16 3.67 7.68 2.60
C PHE A 16 4.98 6.89 2.69
N GLU A 17 4.89 5.59 3.03
CA GLU A 17 6.06 4.74 3.19
C GLU A 17 6.77 4.47 1.86
N SER A 18 6.02 4.22 0.78
CA SER A 18 6.65 4.01 -0.54
C SER A 18 7.33 5.29 -1.04
N ASP A 19 6.75 6.47 -0.81
CA ASP A 19 7.37 7.75 -1.17
C ASP A 19 8.64 8.01 -0.36
N PHE A 20 8.61 7.70 0.93
CA PHE A 20 9.81 7.72 1.78
C PHE A 20 10.91 6.78 1.23
N LEU A 21 10.53 5.65 0.65
CA LEU A 21 11.43 4.69 0.00
C LEU A 21 11.69 4.97 -1.49
N GLN A 22 11.36 6.16 -2.01
CA GLN A 22 11.57 6.54 -3.42
C GLN A 22 10.84 5.61 -4.43
N GLY A 23 9.64 5.17 -4.08
CA GLY A 23 8.78 4.31 -4.91
C GLY A 23 9.06 2.82 -4.81
N ASP A 24 9.88 2.38 -3.85
CA ASP A 24 10.11 0.96 -3.57
C ASP A 24 8.92 0.31 -2.82
N PHE A 25 8.91 -1.03 -2.79
CA PHE A 25 7.92 -1.80 -2.03
C PHE A 25 8.23 -1.74 -0.53
N GLN A 26 7.22 -1.44 0.30
CA GLN A 26 7.34 -1.45 1.75
C GLN A 26 6.75 -2.74 2.35
N VAL A 27 7.46 -3.34 3.31
CA VAL A 27 7.02 -4.60 3.96
C VAL A 27 5.84 -4.37 4.90
N PRO A 28 4.89 -5.32 5.01
CA PRO A 28 3.67 -5.14 5.81
C PRO A 28 3.91 -4.73 7.27
N GLY A 29 4.98 -5.21 7.91
CA GLY A 29 5.33 -4.83 9.28
C GLY A 29 5.65 -3.33 9.48
N LYS A 30 5.93 -2.59 8.40
CA LYS A 30 6.19 -1.15 8.41
C LYS A 30 4.98 -0.31 8.01
N LEU A 31 3.92 -0.93 7.47
CA LEU A 31 2.72 -0.22 7.01
C LEU A 31 1.74 0.13 8.15
N GLY A 32 2.06 -0.28 9.38
CA GLY A 32 1.28 0.01 10.58
C GLY A 32 0.55 -1.21 11.12
N SER A 33 0.34 -1.22 12.43
CA SER A 33 -0.37 -2.29 13.13
C SER A 33 -1.86 -2.32 12.74
N GLY A 34 -2.43 -3.53 12.67
CA GLY A 34 -3.86 -3.74 12.42
C GLY A 34 -4.31 -3.69 10.96
N ILE A 35 -3.38 -3.58 9.99
CA ILE A 35 -3.67 -3.83 8.57
C ILE A 35 -3.49 -5.31 8.30
N GLY A 36 -4.60 -6.04 8.17
CA GLY A 36 -4.58 -7.47 7.89
C GLY A 36 -4.37 -7.78 6.40
N ALA A 37 -3.95 -9.01 6.09
CA ALA A 37 -3.74 -9.51 4.73
C ALA A 37 -4.95 -9.24 3.81
N VAL A 38 -6.16 -9.47 4.31
CA VAL A 38 -7.43 -9.21 3.58
C VAL A 38 -7.55 -7.75 3.10
N THR A 39 -7.02 -6.79 3.86
CA THR A 39 -7.05 -5.37 3.44
C THR A 39 -6.09 -5.14 2.27
N PHE A 40 -4.90 -5.74 2.29
CA PHE A 40 -3.96 -5.64 1.17
C PHE A 40 -4.50 -6.34 -0.08
N ASP A 41 -5.01 -7.56 0.05
CA ASP A 41 -5.59 -8.29 -1.07
C ASP A 41 -6.77 -7.53 -1.68
N SER A 42 -7.61 -6.91 -0.85
CA SER A 42 -8.70 -6.06 -1.32
C SER A 42 -8.19 -4.83 -2.09
N LEU A 43 -7.14 -4.14 -1.61
CA LEU A 43 -6.57 -3.00 -2.33
C LEU A 43 -5.88 -3.40 -3.64
N ILE A 44 -5.27 -4.60 -3.70
CA ILE A 44 -4.71 -5.18 -4.93
C ILE A 44 -5.81 -5.48 -5.94
N ASN A 45 -6.89 -6.13 -5.51
CA ASN A 45 -8.03 -6.46 -6.37
C ASN A 45 -8.73 -5.21 -6.94
N LEU A 46 -8.64 -4.08 -6.23
CA LEU A 46 -9.10 -2.77 -6.70
C LEU A 46 -8.08 -2.03 -7.58
N GLY A 47 -6.89 -2.61 -7.79
CA GLY A 47 -5.81 -2.01 -8.58
C GLY A 47 -5.15 -0.80 -7.95
N LEU A 48 -5.32 -0.57 -6.64
CA LEU A 48 -4.81 0.62 -5.94
C LEU A 48 -3.38 0.44 -5.43
N ILE A 49 -2.99 -0.79 -5.19
CA ILE A 49 -1.62 -1.15 -4.79
C ILE A 49 -1.18 -2.38 -5.56
N GLU A 50 0.11 -2.63 -5.57
CA GLU A 50 0.70 -3.85 -6.13
C GLU A 50 1.66 -4.49 -5.13
N ARG A 51 1.88 -5.81 -5.31
CA ARG A 51 2.76 -6.64 -4.49
C ARG A 51 4.03 -6.95 -5.28
N GLY A 52 5.18 -6.87 -4.62
CA GLY A 52 6.47 -7.14 -5.26
C GLY A 52 7.62 -7.16 -4.26
N GLU A 53 8.82 -7.42 -4.77
CA GLU A 53 10.03 -7.52 -3.95
C GLU A 53 10.57 -6.14 -3.61
N SER A 54 10.87 -5.93 -2.32
CA SER A 54 11.51 -4.73 -1.82
C SER A 54 13.01 -4.80 -2.00
N ARG A 55 13.59 -3.82 -2.70
CA ARG A 55 15.05 -3.67 -2.80
C ARG A 55 15.65 -3.23 -1.46
N ARG A 56 14.90 -2.44 -0.68
CA ARG A 56 15.30 -1.93 0.63
C ARG A 56 15.26 -2.99 1.74
N HIS A 57 14.45 -4.03 1.56
CA HIS A 57 14.29 -5.11 2.54
C HIS A 57 14.78 -6.47 2.01
N HIS A 58 15.90 -6.48 1.28
CA HIS A 58 16.60 -7.70 0.85
C HIS A 58 15.71 -8.70 0.09
N GLY A 59 14.83 -8.22 -0.79
CA GLY A 59 13.92 -9.06 -1.58
C GLY A 59 12.64 -9.46 -0.85
N ALA A 60 12.41 -8.97 0.38
CA ALA A 60 11.17 -9.25 1.09
C ALA A 60 9.95 -8.72 0.33
N THR A 61 8.87 -9.51 0.32
CA THR A 61 7.61 -9.13 -0.29
C THR A 61 6.98 -7.93 0.43
N GLY A 62 6.73 -6.87 -0.33
CA GLY A 62 6.09 -5.64 0.15
C GLY A 62 4.99 -5.15 -0.78
N PHE A 63 4.53 -3.94 -0.50
CA PHE A 63 3.47 -3.27 -1.23
C PHE A 63 3.87 -1.84 -1.58
N ARG A 64 3.39 -1.35 -2.72
CA ARG A 64 3.51 0.06 -3.12
C ARG A 64 2.23 0.53 -3.82
N PRO A 65 1.95 1.84 -3.85
CA PRO A 65 0.76 2.34 -4.52
C PRO A 65 0.93 2.31 -6.04
N THR A 66 -0.16 2.04 -6.77
CA THR A 66 -0.22 2.29 -8.20
C THR A 66 -0.56 3.76 -8.48
N ASP A 67 -0.49 4.19 -9.74
CA ASP A 67 -0.95 5.53 -10.14
C ASP A 67 -2.44 5.72 -9.82
N LEU A 68 -3.26 4.68 -10.01
CA LEU A 68 -4.66 4.69 -9.63
C LEU A 68 -4.84 4.85 -8.11
N GLY A 69 -4.04 4.15 -7.31
CA GLY A 69 -4.04 4.30 -5.85
C GLY A 69 -3.71 5.72 -5.40
N ARG A 70 -2.70 6.34 -6.04
CA ARG A 70 -2.34 7.75 -5.79
C ARG A 70 -3.45 8.71 -6.18
N ALA A 71 -4.07 8.50 -7.33
CA ALA A 71 -5.18 9.32 -7.81
C ALA A 71 -6.39 9.20 -6.88
N ALA A 72 -6.74 7.97 -6.46
CA ALA A 72 -7.82 7.71 -5.51
C ALA A 72 -7.55 8.40 -4.17
N ALA A 73 -6.33 8.34 -3.64
CA ALA A 73 -5.99 8.96 -2.36
C ALA A 73 -6.14 10.49 -2.32
N ARG A 74 -6.05 11.17 -3.48
CA ARG A 74 -6.30 12.63 -3.58
C ARG A 74 -7.77 13.00 -3.42
N GLN A 75 -8.67 12.03 -3.50
CA GLN A 75 -10.12 12.21 -3.39
C GLN A 75 -10.68 11.77 -2.02
N LEU A 76 -9.81 11.36 -1.08
CA LEU A 76 -10.16 10.80 0.25
C LEU A 76 -9.78 11.73 1.41
#